data_AF-A0A351C6V4-F1
#
_entry.id   AF-A0A351C6V4-F1
#
_cell.length_a   1.000
_cell.length_b   1.000
_cell.length_c   1.000
_cell.angle_alpha   90.00
_cell.angle_beta   90.00
_cell.angle_gamma   90.00
#
_symmetry.space_group_name_H-M   'P 1'
#
loop_
_entity.id
_entity.type
_entity.pdbx_description
1 polymer ?
#
loop_
_entity_poly.entity_id
_entity_poly.type
_entity_poly.pdbx_seq_one_letter_code
_entity_poly.pdbx_strand_id
1 'polypeptide(L)'
;DEQHRFGVMQRATLFEKGERPHMLLMTATPIPRSLALTLYGDLDVSVMRERPPGRQPIHTKMVREKERDAVYAQMDEAIASGRQCYVVYPLVEESEKLDLKDAVSGHEQVSSRFSDVSVELVHGRMKAAEKEEAMARFVSGEASILVSTTVIEVGVDVPNATFMLIEHAERFGLSQLHQLRGRIGRGEHASTCMLMAEYKQSEESRLRLRTMEKTNDGFQISEVDMEIRGAGDFFGTRQSGLPAFRIADLLNDQHILVKAREAAFGLLEQDPDLNDGDNRAMKDYFEHFVQKKGVRLSRIG
;
A
#
# COMPACT_ATOMS: atom_id res chain seq x y z
N ASP A 1 10.56 0.25 8.48
CA ASP A 1 9.64 -0.48 7.61
C ASP A 1 8.32 0.28 7.51
N GLU A 2 7.66 0.26 6.36
CA GLU A 2 6.41 0.98 6.03
C GLU A 2 6.37 2.45 6.50
N GLN A 3 7.37 3.24 6.10
CA GLN A 3 7.58 4.62 6.59
C GLN A 3 6.34 5.52 6.46
N HIS A 4 5.50 5.31 5.44
CA HIS A 4 4.29 6.11 5.20
C HIS A 4 3.28 6.06 6.37
N ARG A 5 3.41 5.09 7.28
CA ARG A 5 2.60 4.97 8.50
C ARG A 5 3.08 5.86 9.65
N PHE A 6 4.27 6.45 9.56
CA PHE A 6 4.88 7.24 10.63
C PHE A 6 4.74 8.74 10.40
N GLY A 7 4.33 9.47 11.44
CA GLY A 7 4.28 10.92 11.43
C GLY A 7 5.68 11.55 11.36
N VAL A 8 5.78 12.79 10.88
CA VAL A 8 7.06 13.54 10.74
C VAL A 8 7.88 13.54 12.04
N MET A 9 7.23 13.78 13.18
CA MET A 9 7.89 13.82 14.49
C MET A 9 8.43 12.46 14.93
N GLN A 10 7.72 11.37 14.62
CA GLN A 10 8.19 10.01 14.93
C GLN A 10 9.39 9.62 14.06
N ARG A 11 9.50 10.19 12.85
CA ARG A 11 10.67 10.00 11.99
C ARG A 11 11.86 10.79 12.50
N ALA A 12 11.67 12.03 12.93
CA ALA A 12 12.72 12.87 13.50
C ALA A 12 13.38 12.23 14.73
N THR A 13 12.61 11.61 15.62
CA THR A 13 13.16 10.93 16.80
C THR A 13 14.01 9.70 16.47
N LEU A 14 13.85 9.08 15.29
CA LEU A 14 14.73 8.01 14.83
C LEU A 14 16.10 8.54 14.40
N PHE A 15 16.13 9.71 13.76
CA PHE A 15 17.39 10.38 13.39
C PHE A 15 18.17 10.87 14.61
N GLU A 16 17.48 11.27 15.67
CA GLU A 16 18.12 11.73 16.92
C GLU A 16 18.76 10.61 17.76
N LYS A 17 18.61 9.33 17.37
CA LYS A 17 19.22 8.20 18.08
C LYS A 17 20.74 8.08 17.89
N GLY A 18 21.32 8.84 16.97
CA GLY A 18 22.76 8.87 16.72
C GLY A 18 23.17 10.17 16.04
N GLU A 19 24.47 10.44 15.98
CA GLU A 19 24.98 11.65 15.33
C GLU A 19 24.80 11.59 13.81
N ARG A 20 24.96 10.40 13.22
CA ARG A 20 24.74 10.06 11.80
C ARG A 20 24.37 8.57 11.63
N PRO A 21 23.17 8.14 12.04
CA PRO A 21 22.79 6.73 11.92
C PRO A 21 22.62 6.34 10.45
N HIS A 22 23.12 5.17 10.06
CA HIS A 22 22.76 4.57 8.77
C HIS A 22 21.27 4.18 8.80
N MET A 23 20.51 4.63 7.80
CA MET A 23 19.08 4.42 7.73
C MET A 23 18.72 3.53 6.55
N LEU A 24 17.96 2.45 6.81
CA LEU A 24 17.36 1.62 5.77
C LEU A 24 15.83 1.76 5.82
N LEU A 25 15.28 2.29 4.75
CA LEU A 25 13.84 2.50 4.58
C LEU A 25 13.30 1.43 3.64
N MET A 26 12.22 0.75 4.05
CA MET A 26 11.55 -0.30 3.29
C MET A 26 10.05 0.00 3.22
N THR A 27 9.44 -0.33 2.10
CA THR A 27 7.99 -0.16 1.83
C THR A 27 7.54 -1.26 0.88
N ALA A 28 6.41 -1.92 1.18
CA ALA A 28 5.84 -2.92 0.28
C ALA A 28 5.02 -2.29 -0.86
N THR A 29 4.55 -1.05 -0.68
CA THR A 29 3.93 -0.28 -1.76
C THR A 29 5.02 0.35 -2.60
N PRO A 30 5.14 0.01 -3.90
CA PRO A 30 6.15 0.62 -4.74
C PRO A 30 5.91 2.11 -4.79
N ILE A 31 6.93 2.92 -4.59
CA ILE A 31 6.82 4.36 -4.77
C ILE A 31 7.20 4.64 -6.22
N PRO A 32 6.38 5.39 -6.99
CA PRO A 32 6.77 5.76 -8.34
C PRO A 32 8.12 6.45 -8.33
N ARG A 33 8.96 6.10 -9.31
CA ARG A 33 10.37 6.53 -9.32
C ARG A 33 10.48 8.06 -9.30
N SER A 34 9.55 8.76 -9.95
CA SER A 34 9.46 10.23 -9.96
C SER A 34 9.29 10.81 -8.55
N LEU A 35 8.42 10.19 -7.75
CA LEU A 35 8.18 10.59 -6.37
C LEU A 35 9.37 10.26 -5.47
N ALA A 36 10.00 9.09 -5.68
CA ALA A 36 11.20 8.73 -4.94
C ALA A 36 12.34 9.74 -5.16
N LEU A 37 12.56 10.16 -6.41
CA LEU A 37 13.57 11.16 -6.76
C LEU A 37 13.28 12.56 -6.17
N THR A 38 12.01 12.90 -5.96
CA THR A 38 11.60 14.21 -5.47
C THR A 38 11.55 14.28 -3.94
N LEU A 39 10.97 13.26 -3.30
CA LEU A 39 10.77 13.21 -1.84
C LEU A 39 11.99 12.70 -1.08
N TYR A 40 12.77 11.85 -1.74
CA TYR A 40 13.89 11.12 -1.17
C TYR A 40 15.14 11.32 -2.03
N GLY A 41 15.29 12.50 -2.63
CA GLY A 41 16.39 12.81 -3.55
C GLY A 41 17.78 12.68 -2.92
N ASP A 42 17.84 12.67 -1.59
CA ASP A 42 18.97 12.42 -0.69
C ASP A 42 19.21 10.94 -0.36
N LEU A 43 18.32 10.03 -0.74
CA LEU A 43 18.42 8.60 -0.46
C LEU A 43 18.82 7.79 -1.69
N ASP A 44 19.73 6.84 -1.48
CA ASP A 44 20.01 5.77 -2.44
C ASP A 44 18.81 4.81 -2.52
N VAL A 45 18.20 4.71 -3.70
CA VAL A 45 17.01 3.90 -3.92
C VAL A 45 17.39 2.58 -4.59
N SER A 46 17.21 1.47 -3.87
CA SER A 46 17.29 0.12 -4.43
C SER A 46 15.88 -0.41 -4.73
N VAL A 47 15.70 -0.99 -5.91
CA VAL A 47 14.39 -1.45 -6.39
C VAL A 47 14.43 -2.96 -6.64
N MET A 48 13.64 -3.71 -5.88
CA MET A 48 13.45 -5.15 -6.07
C MET A 48 12.24 -5.41 -6.96
N ARG A 49 12.47 -5.79 -8.23
CA ARG A 49 11.41 -6.09 -9.22
C ARG A 49 11.06 -7.56 -9.30
N GLU A 50 12.03 -8.41 -9.01
CA GLU A 50 11.90 -9.85 -9.18
C GLU A 50 11.07 -10.45 -8.04
N ARG A 51 10.20 -11.39 -8.40
CA ARG A 51 9.47 -12.18 -7.42
C ARG A 51 10.35 -13.31 -6.93
N PRO A 52 10.19 -13.74 -5.66
CA PRO A 52 10.77 -14.99 -5.22
C PRO A 52 10.38 -16.15 -6.16
N PRO A 53 11.30 -17.08 -6.44
CA PRO A 53 11.02 -18.23 -7.30
C PRO A 53 9.83 -19.05 -6.77
N GLY A 54 9.03 -19.62 -7.67
CA GLY A 54 7.85 -20.43 -7.34
C GLY A 54 6.54 -19.65 -7.23
N ARG A 55 6.55 -18.31 -7.27
CA ARG A 55 5.34 -17.50 -7.13
C ARG A 55 4.49 -17.49 -8.42
N GLN A 56 3.32 -18.13 -8.37
CA GLN A 56 2.35 -18.10 -9.47
C GLN A 56 1.68 -16.72 -9.58
N PRO A 57 1.32 -16.26 -10.80
CA PRO A 57 0.49 -15.06 -10.97
C PRO A 57 -0.88 -15.23 -10.32
N ILE A 58 -1.39 -14.14 -9.72
CA ILE A 58 -2.72 -14.12 -9.13
C ILE A 58 -3.71 -13.72 -10.22
N HIS A 59 -4.73 -14.56 -10.46
CA HIS A 59 -5.83 -14.20 -11.33
C HIS A 59 -6.76 -13.25 -10.57
N THR A 60 -6.80 -11.99 -11.00
CA THR A 60 -7.65 -10.96 -10.39
C THR A 60 -8.82 -10.68 -11.31
N LYS A 61 -10.05 -10.62 -10.79
CA LYS A 61 -11.24 -10.32 -11.57
C LYS A 61 -12.19 -9.43 -10.78
N MET A 62 -12.77 -8.43 -11.46
CA MET A 62 -13.86 -7.64 -10.91
C MET A 62 -15.20 -8.36 -11.12
N VAL A 63 -16.00 -8.47 -10.06
CA VAL A 63 -17.29 -9.16 -10.06
C VAL A 63 -18.37 -8.29 -9.44
N ARG A 64 -19.62 -8.45 -9.87
CA ARG A 64 -20.77 -7.73 -9.29
C ARG A 64 -21.42 -8.57 -8.20
N GLU A 65 -22.15 -7.92 -7.29
CA GLU A 65 -22.89 -8.60 -6.22
C GLU A 65 -23.83 -9.71 -6.72
N LYS A 66 -24.46 -9.53 -7.89
CA LYS A 66 -25.31 -10.55 -8.52
C LYS A 66 -24.56 -11.84 -8.91
N GLU A 67 -23.23 -11.80 -8.96
CA GLU A 67 -22.36 -12.93 -9.28
C GLU A 67 -21.83 -13.62 -8.01
N ARG A 68 -22.29 -13.21 -6.81
CA ARG A 68 -21.84 -13.74 -5.52
C ARG A 68 -21.96 -15.26 -5.43
N ASP A 69 -23.06 -15.84 -5.89
CA ASP A 69 -23.22 -17.30 -5.86
C ASP A 69 -22.17 -18.03 -6.72
N ALA A 70 -21.78 -17.44 -7.85
CA ALA A 70 -20.71 -17.98 -8.71
C ALA A 70 -19.32 -17.80 -8.10
N VAL A 71 -19.11 -16.76 -7.28
CA VAL A 71 -17.88 -16.59 -6.50
C VAL A 71 -17.82 -17.62 -5.37
N TYR A 72 -18.93 -17.83 -4.65
CA TYR A 72 -19.01 -18.83 -3.59
C TYR A 72 -18.83 -20.25 -4.12
N ALA A 73 -19.32 -20.56 -5.32
CA ALA A 73 -19.03 -21.84 -5.98
C ALA A 73 -17.52 -22.04 -6.24
N GLN A 74 -16.79 -20.99 -6.63
CA GLN A 74 -15.33 -21.09 -6.78
C GLN A 74 -14.60 -21.20 -5.44
N MET A 75 -15.16 -20.61 -4.37
CA MET A 75 -14.65 -20.84 -3.02
C MET A 75 -14.87 -22.30 -2.58
N ASP A 76 -16.03 -22.91 -2.89
CA ASP A 76 -16.27 -24.33 -2.62
C ASP A 76 -15.22 -25.21 -3.32
N GLU A 77 -14.87 -24.93 -4.59
CA GLU A 77 -13.83 -25.65 -5.32
C GLU A 77 -12.44 -25.55 -4.67
N ALA A 78 -12.09 -24.34 -4.20
CA ALA A 78 -10.83 -24.11 -3.50
C ALA A 78 -10.78 -24.90 -2.17
N ILE A 79 -11.86 -24.85 -1.40
CA ILE A 79 -12.00 -25.53 -0.10
C ILE A 79 -11.99 -27.06 -0.29
N ALA A 80 -12.72 -27.58 -1.29
CA ALA A 80 -12.70 -29.00 -1.65
C ALA A 80 -11.31 -29.49 -2.05
N SER A 81 -10.46 -28.60 -2.56
CA SER A 81 -9.04 -28.86 -2.86
C SER A 81 -8.11 -28.71 -1.64
N GLY A 82 -8.67 -28.57 -0.43
CA GLY A 82 -7.95 -28.38 0.83
C GLY A 82 -7.29 -27.00 0.97
N ARG A 83 -7.74 -26.00 0.20
CA ARG A 83 -7.22 -24.63 0.26
C ARG A 83 -8.08 -23.76 1.18
N GLN A 84 -7.55 -22.58 1.49
CA GLN A 84 -8.19 -21.64 2.38
C GLN A 84 -8.55 -20.33 1.67
N CYS A 85 -9.58 -19.66 2.18
CA CYS A 85 -10.18 -18.48 1.56
C CYS A 85 -10.19 -17.30 2.53
N TYR A 86 -9.79 -16.13 2.05
CA TYR A 86 -10.01 -14.85 2.74
C TYR A 86 -11.29 -14.20 2.22
N VAL A 87 -12.09 -13.63 3.14
CA VAL A 87 -13.19 -12.71 2.83
C VAL A 87 -12.95 -11.41 3.58
N VAL A 88 -12.74 -10.32 2.86
CA VAL A 88 -12.31 -9.04 3.44
C VAL A 88 -13.38 -7.97 3.23
N TYR A 89 -13.79 -7.33 4.31
CA TYR A 89 -14.71 -6.21 4.34
C TYR A 89 -13.95 -4.90 4.59
N PRO A 90 -14.38 -3.77 4.01
CA PRO A 90 -13.77 -2.47 4.28
C PRO A 90 -14.03 -2.05 5.73
N LEU A 91 -13.19 -1.12 6.22
CA LEU A 91 -13.43 -0.41 7.46
C LEU A 91 -12.98 1.04 7.26
N VAL A 92 -13.92 1.96 7.21
CA VAL A 92 -13.69 3.40 7.06
C VAL A 92 -13.91 4.07 8.41
N GLU A 93 -13.02 4.97 8.84
CA GLU A 93 -13.11 5.62 10.16
C GLU A 93 -14.46 6.33 10.39
N GLU A 94 -14.98 6.99 9.36
CA GLU A 94 -16.26 7.70 9.40
C GLU A 94 -17.47 6.76 9.55
N SER A 95 -17.34 5.51 9.10
CA SER A 95 -18.41 4.50 9.05
C SER A 95 -18.09 3.23 9.85
N GLU A 96 -17.13 3.28 10.76
CA GLU A 96 -16.57 2.11 11.45
C GLU A 96 -17.65 1.23 12.13
N LYS A 97 -18.70 1.85 12.67
CA LYS A 97 -19.81 1.12 13.30
C LYS A 97 -20.69 0.37 12.29
N LEU A 98 -20.88 0.90 11.09
CA LEU A 98 -21.66 0.27 10.03
C LEU A 98 -20.84 -0.83 9.37
N ASP A 99 -19.60 -0.52 8.98
CA ASP A 99 -18.70 -1.47 8.34
C ASP A 99 -18.38 -2.69 9.23
N LEU A 100 -18.28 -2.48 10.56
CA LEU A 100 -18.13 -3.60 11.49
C LEU A 100 -19.39 -4.48 11.57
N LYS A 101 -20.59 -3.90 11.43
CA LYS A 101 -21.82 -4.68 11.32
C LYS A 101 -21.85 -5.46 10.01
N ASP A 102 -21.36 -4.87 8.92
CA ASP A 102 -21.28 -5.53 7.62
C ASP A 102 -20.34 -6.74 7.69
N ALA A 103 -19.18 -6.63 8.35
CA ALA A 103 -18.27 -7.76 8.54
C ALA A 103 -18.86 -8.87 9.42
N VAL A 104 -19.58 -8.52 10.50
CA VAL A 104 -20.24 -9.50 11.38
C VAL A 104 -21.40 -10.18 10.66
N SER A 105 -22.26 -9.43 9.98
CA SER A 105 -23.36 -9.97 9.18
C SER A 105 -22.84 -10.81 8.01
N GLY A 106 -21.74 -10.38 7.40
CA GLY A 106 -21.01 -11.12 6.38
C GLY A 106 -20.47 -12.44 6.90
N HIS A 107 -19.92 -12.46 8.12
CA HIS A 107 -19.50 -13.70 8.79
C HIS A 107 -20.67 -14.66 9.03
N GLU A 108 -21.82 -14.17 9.49
CA GLU A 108 -23.03 -14.98 9.65
C GLU A 108 -23.50 -15.55 8.30
N GLN A 109 -23.51 -14.73 7.24
CA GLN A 109 -23.91 -15.16 5.90
C GLN A 109 -22.98 -16.23 5.33
N VAL A 110 -21.66 -16.02 5.44
CA VAL A 110 -20.65 -16.97 4.98
C VAL A 110 -20.73 -18.26 5.79
N SER A 111 -20.83 -18.17 7.12
CA SER A 111 -20.97 -19.35 7.98
C SER A 111 -22.23 -20.17 7.66
N SER A 112 -23.33 -19.50 7.32
CA SER A 112 -24.57 -20.16 6.90
C SER A 112 -24.44 -20.84 5.54
N ARG A 113 -23.78 -20.21 4.56
CA ARG A 113 -23.56 -20.79 3.22
C ARG A 113 -22.53 -21.93 3.22
N PHE A 114 -21.57 -21.87 4.13
CA PHE A 114 -20.46 -22.82 4.26
C PHE A 114 -20.57 -23.60 5.58
N SER A 115 -21.76 -24.14 5.86
CA SER A 115 -22.08 -24.81 7.13
C SER A 115 -21.21 -26.02 7.45
N ASP A 116 -20.59 -26.61 6.42
CA ASP A 116 -19.78 -27.82 6.54
C ASP A 116 -18.30 -27.54 6.84
N VAL A 117 -17.91 -26.26 6.90
CA VAL A 117 -16.52 -25.85 7.19
C VAL A 117 -16.45 -24.78 8.27
N SER A 118 -15.31 -24.71 8.94
CA SER A 118 -15.06 -23.71 9.97
C SER A 118 -14.75 -22.34 9.33
N VAL A 119 -15.45 -21.32 9.82
CA VAL A 119 -15.37 -19.92 9.38
C VAL A 119 -15.05 -19.03 10.58
N GLU A 120 -13.90 -18.36 10.54
CA GLU A 120 -13.44 -17.46 11.58
C GLU A 120 -13.72 -16.00 11.25
N LEU A 121 -13.81 -15.15 12.27
CA LEU A 121 -13.97 -13.70 12.16
C LEU A 121 -12.82 -12.98 12.86
N VAL A 122 -12.20 -12.01 12.18
CA VAL A 122 -11.18 -11.12 12.77
C VAL A 122 -11.48 -9.66 12.42
N HIS A 123 -11.74 -8.83 13.45
CA HIS A 123 -11.95 -7.39 13.25
C HIS A 123 -11.31 -6.54 14.36
N GLY A 124 -11.15 -5.23 14.10
CA GLY A 124 -10.42 -4.29 14.96
C GLY A 124 -10.84 -4.27 16.43
N ARG A 125 -12.14 -4.46 16.71
CA ARG A 125 -12.71 -4.39 18.08
C ARG A 125 -12.62 -5.68 18.92
N MET A 126 -12.13 -6.80 18.37
CA MET A 126 -11.94 -8.03 19.16
C MET A 126 -10.81 -7.85 20.18
N LYS A 127 -10.85 -8.62 21.27
CA LYS A 127 -9.72 -8.68 22.20
C LYS A 127 -8.51 -9.32 21.52
N ALA A 128 -7.31 -8.94 21.91
CA ALA A 128 -6.07 -9.47 21.31
C ALA A 128 -6.02 -11.00 21.34
N ALA A 129 -6.37 -11.61 22.48
CA ALA A 129 -6.41 -13.07 22.64
C ALA A 129 -7.40 -13.75 21.67
N GLU A 130 -8.59 -13.18 21.46
CA GLU A 130 -9.60 -13.73 20.54
C GLU A 130 -9.11 -13.65 19.08
N LYS A 131 -8.42 -12.57 18.70
CA LYS A 131 -7.81 -12.44 17.37
C LYS A 131 -6.72 -13.46 17.15
N GLU A 132 -5.83 -13.62 18.13
CA GLU A 132 -4.73 -14.59 18.06
C GLU A 132 -5.25 -16.01 17.93
N GLU A 133 -6.30 -16.37 18.68
CA GLU A 133 -6.93 -17.69 18.62
C GLU A 133 -7.59 -17.95 17.26
N ALA A 134 -8.41 -17.01 16.76
CA ALA A 134 -9.05 -17.12 15.45
C ALA A 134 -8.00 -17.21 14.31
N MET A 135 -6.96 -16.38 14.38
CA MET A 135 -5.85 -16.44 13.43
C MET A 135 -5.08 -17.76 13.53
N ALA A 136 -4.85 -18.30 14.73
CA ALA A 136 -4.16 -19.57 14.91
C ALA A 136 -4.93 -20.73 14.26
N ARG A 137 -6.25 -20.78 14.46
CA ARG A 137 -7.13 -21.77 13.80
C ARG A 137 -7.12 -21.67 12.29
N PHE A 138 -7.05 -20.45 11.75
CA PHE A 138 -6.89 -20.25 10.32
C PHE A 138 -5.49 -20.69 9.86
N VAL A 139 -4.41 -20.28 10.53
CA VAL A 139 -3.05 -20.68 10.14
C VAL A 139 -2.83 -22.19 10.21
N SER A 140 -3.42 -22.88 11.19
CA SER A 140 -3.32 -24.35 11.33
C SER A 140 -4.12 -25.12 10.30
N GLY A 141 -5.04 -24.46 9.57
CA GLY A 141 -5.95 -25.09 8.62
C GLY A 141 -7.22 -25.66 9.25
N GLU A 142 -7.43 -25.49 10.55
CA GLU A 142 -8.69 -25.86 11.23
C GLU A 142 -9.87 -25.03 10.69
N ALA A 143 -9.63 -23.75 10.37
CA ALA A 143 -10.58 -22.89 9.67
C ALA A 143 -10.25 -22.79 8.18
N SER A 144 -11.24 -23.07 7.34
CA SER A 144 -11.09 -22.99 5.88
C SER A 144 -11.32 -21.56 5.36
N ILE A 145 -12.10 -20.75 6.09
CA ILE A 145 -12.42 -19.38 5.69
C ILE A 145 -12.11 -18.43 6.84
N LEU A 146 -11.46 -17.30 6.51
CA LEU A 146 -11.30 -16.17 7.42
C LEU A 146 -12.05 -14.95 6.90
N VAL A 147 -13.08 -14.55 7.61
CA VAL A 147 -13.78 -13.28 7.42
C VAL A 147 -13.07 -12.21 8.23
N SER A 148 -12.82 -11.05 7.64
CA SER A 148 -12.07 -10.01 8.32
C SER A 148 -12.39 -8.61 7.84
N THR A 149 -12.04 -7.62 8.65
CA THR A 149 -11.88 -6.25 8.17
C THR A 149 -10.44 -5.98 7.73
N THR A 150 -10.12 -4.73 7.33
CA THR A 150 -8.77 -4.26 6.95
C THR A 150 -7.64 -4.55 7.95
N VAL A 151 -7.95 -5.12 9.11
CA VAL A 151 -7.01 -5.50 10.17
C VAL A 151 -6.11 -6.69 9.81
N ILE A 152 -6.35 -7.39 8.68
CA ILE A 152 -5.38 -8.35 8.11
C ILE A 152 -4.04 -7.68 7.70
N GLU A 153 -3.93 -6.35 7.75
CA GLU A 153 -2.64 -5.66 7.61
C GLU A 153 -1.53 -6.22 8.53
N VAL A 154 -1.85 -6.89 9.63
CA VAL A 154 -0.86 -7.49 10.54
C VAL A 154 -0.39 -8.88 10.07
N GLY A 155 0.60 -8.88 9.18
CA GLY A 155 1.79 -9.76 9.25
C GLY A 155 1.67 -11.28 9.01
N VAL A 156 0.49 -11.90 9.05
CA VAL A 156 0.40 -13.37 8.96
C VAL A 156 0.33 -13.83 7.50
N ASP A 157 1.31 -14.65 7.12
CA ASP A 157 1.42 -15.28 5.80
C ASP A 157 0.86 -16.71 5.89
N VAL A 158 -0.14 -17.02 5.08
CA VAL A 158 -0.75 -18.36 4.99
C VAL A 158 -0.56 -18.87 3.56
N PRO A 159 0.51 -19.65 3.27
CA PRO A 159 0.79 -20.14 1.92
C PRO A 159 -0.33 -21.00 1.31
N ASN A 160 -1.16 -21.61 2.15
CA ASN A 160 -2.30 -22.43 1.75
C ASN A 160 -3.55 -21.61 1.39
N ALA A 161 -3.55 -20.30 1.66
CA ALA A 161 -4.63 -19.41 1.27
C ALA A 161 -4.47 -19.01 -0.20
N THR A 162 -5.32 -19.57 -1.06
CA THR A 162 -5.26 -19.38 -2.52
C THR A 162 -6.42 -18.55 -3.06
N PHE A 163 -7.44 -18.27 -2.26
CA PHE A 163 -8.61 -17.50 -2.70
C PHE A 163 -8.79 -16.27 -1.81
N MET A 164 -9.06 -15.12 -2.43
CA MET A 164 -9.42 -13.89 -1.73
C MET A 164 -10.65 -13.27 -2.36
N LEU A 165 -11.68 -13.04 -1.56
CA LEU A 165 -12.83 -12.23 -1.88
C LEU A 165 -12.72 -10.91 -1.11
N ILE A 166 -12.71 -9.79 -1.84
CA ILE A 166 -12.81 -8.44 -1.25
C ILE A 166 -14.22 -7.94 -1.53
N GLU A 167 -15.03 -7.82 -0.48
CA GLU A 167 -16.37 -7.24 -0.50
C GLU A 167 -16.29 -5.72 -0.54
N HIS A 168 -17.22 -5.06 -1.23
CA HIS A 168 -17.24 -3.60 -1.40
C HIS A 168 -15.87 -3.03 -1.82
N ALA A 169 -15.22 -3.67 -2.79
CA ALA A 169 -13.86 -3.38 -3.22
C ALA A 169 -13.68 -1.91 -3.67
N GLU A 170 -14.76 -1.24 -4.13
CA GLU A 170 -14.76 0.17 -4.50
C GLU A 170 -14.48 1.13 -3.33
N ARG A 171 -14.64 0.68 -2.08
CA ARG A 171 -14.38 1.48 -0.87
C ARG A 171 -12.91 1.47 -0.45
N PHE A 172 -12.10 0.57 -1.01
CA PHE A 172 -10.68 0.47 -0.68
C PHE A 172 -9.82 1.40 -1.54
N GLY A 173 -8.73 1.90 -0.96
CA GLY A 173 -7.67 2.54 -1.72
C GLY A 173 -6.92 1.53 -2.61
N LEU A 174 -6.39 1.99 -3.75
CA LEU A 174 -5.70 1.11 -4.70
C LEU A 174 -4.46 0.44 -4.07
N SER A 175 -3.69 1.18 -3.28
CA SER A 175 -2.58 0.65 -2.48
C SER A 175 -3.03 -0.43 -1.47
N GLN A 176 -4.19 -0.28 -0.82
CA GLN A 176 -4.71 -1.27 0.13
C GLN A 176 -5.13 -2.56 -0.58
N LEU A 177 -5.83 -2.45 -1.71
CA LEU A 177 -6.18 -3.60 -2.56
C LEU A 177 -4.92 -4.37 -3.01
N HIS A 178 -3.86 -3.65 -3.36
CA HIS A 178 -2.58 -4.26 -3.73
C HIS A 178 -1.96 -5.06 -2.57
N GLN A 179 -1.93 -4.48 -1.37
CA GLN A 179 -1.42 -5.14 -0.17
C GLN A 179 -2.24 -6.39 0.19
N LEU A 180 -3.58 -6.30 0.14
CA LEU A 180 -4.49 -7.41 0.38
C LEU A 180 -4.25 -8.53 -0.63
N ARG A 181 -4.25 -8.23 -1.94
CA ARG A 181 -3.95 -9.22 -2.99
C ARG A 181 -2.61 -9.91 -2.75
N GLY A 182 -1.60 -9.18 -2.25
CA GLY A 182 -0.28 -9.71 -1.93
C GLY A 182 -0.23 -10.74 -0.78
N ARG A 183 -1.33 -10.95 -0.05
CA ARG A 183 -1.48 -11.95 1.01
C ARG A 183 -1.79 -13.35 0.50
N ILE A 184 -2.25 -13.48 -0.75
CA ILE A 184 -2.42 -14.77 -1.42
C ILE A 184 -1.34 -14.99 -2.48
N GLY A 185 -1.29 -16.20 -3.05
CA GLY A 185 -0.30 -16.55 -4.08
C GLY A 185 1.12 -16.55 -3.53
N ARG A 186 1.30 -17.10 -2.33
CA ARG A 186 2.61 -17.27 -1.68
C ARG A 186 3.07 -18.74 -1.65
N GLY A 187 2.20 -19.68 -1.96
CA GLY A 187 2.53 -21.07 -2.25
C GLY A 187 2.68 -21.36 -3.75
N GLU A 188 2.76 -22.65 -4.08
CA GLU A 188 2.93 -23.16 -5.45
C GLU A 188 1.61 -23.18 -6.25
N HIS A 189 0.48 -22.99 -5.57
CA HIS A 189 -0.85 -23.11 -6.17
C HIS A 189 -1.31 -21.79 -6.80
N ALA A 190 -2.00 -21.91 -7.94
CA ALA A 190 -2.66 -20.79 -8.58
C ALA A 190 -3.64 -20.14 -7.60
N SER A 191 -3.62 -18.81 -7.55
CA SER A 191 -4.42 -18.04 -6.60
C SER A 191 -5.35 -17.06 -7.31
N THR A 192 -6.51 -16.83 -6.72
CA THR A 192 -7.59 -16.03 -7.31
C THR A 192 -8.01 -14.92 -6.36
N CYS A 193 -8.12 -13.70 -6.89
CA CYS A 193 -8.59 -12.52 -6.18
C CYS A 193 -9.87 -11.99 -6.85
N MET A 194 -10.99 -12.06 -6.14
CA MET A 194 -12.27 -11.53 -6.58
C MET A 194 -12.52 -10.18 -5.93
N LEU A 195 -12.67 -9.14 -6.74
CA LEU A 195 -13.00 -7.79 -6.32
C LEU A 195 -14.51 -7.60 -6.49
N MET A 196 -15.29 -7.88 -5.45
CA MET A 196 -16.73 -7.69 -5.48
C MET A 196 -17.06 -6.24 -5.24
N ALA A 197 -17.81 -5.65 -6.18
CA ALA A 197 -18.09 -4.24 -6.14
C ALA A 197 -19.53 -3.92 -6.57
N GLU A 198 -20.05 -2.82 -6.03
CA GLU A 198 -21.39 -2.34 -6.34
C GLU A 198 -21.51 -1.91 -7.81
N TYR A 199 -22.72 -1.93 -8.38
CA TYR A 199 -22.94 -1.51 -9.78
C TYR A 199 -22.68 -0.01 -10.00
N LYS A 200 -23.02 0.82 -9.00
CA LYS A 200 -22.82 2.26 -9.03
C LYS A 200 -21.45 2.60 -8.45
N GLN A 201 -20.53 2.97 -9.32
CA GLN A 201 -19.16 3.34 -8.94
C GLN A 201 -18.84 4.70 -9.53
N SER A 202 -18.03 5.47 -8.82
CA SER A 202 -17.36 6.63 -9.42
C SER A 202 -16.41 6.16 -10.53
N GLU A 203 -16.11 7.06 -11.47
CA GLU A 203 -15.10 6.79 -12.50
C GLU A 203 -13.73 6.48 -11.89
N GLU A 204 -13.41 7.12 -10.76
CA GLU A 204 -12.21 6.85 -9.98
C GLU A 204 -12.17 5.42 -9.43
N SER A 205 -13.24 4.96 -8.76
CA SER A 205 -13.31 3.59 -8.26
C SER A 205 -13.23 2.56 -9.38
N ARG A 206 -13.86 2.82 -10.53
CA ARG A 206 -13.73 1.97 -11.72
C ARG A 206 -12.29 1.90 -12.22
N LEU A 207 -11.59 3.02 -12.26
CA LEU A 207 -10.20 3.07 -12.70
C LEU A 207 -9.30 2.27 -11.76
N ARG A 208 -9.47 2.41 -10.43
CA ARG A 208 -8.73 1.63 -9.42
C ARG A 208 -8.95 0.12 -9.60
N LEU A 209 -10.21 -0.33 -9.65
CA LEU A 209 -10.53 -1.76 -9.77
C LEU A 209 -10.05 -2.35 -11.10
N ARG A 210 -10.21 -1.63 -12.23
CA ARG A 210 -9.68 -2.09 -13.52
C ARG A 210 -8.16 -2.18 -13.52
N THR A 211 -7.48 -1.27 -12.84
CA THR A 211 -6.02 -1.30 -12.73
C THR A 211 -5.56 -2.54 -11.97
N MET A 212 -6.22 -2.86 -10.85
CA MET A 212 -5.96 -4.10 -10.10
C MET A 212 -6.18 -5.37 -10.94
N GLU A 213 -7.20 -5.40 -11.79
CA GLU A 213 -7.49 -6.52 -12.68
C GLU A 213 -6.46 -6.67 -13.81
N LYS A 214 -5.99 -5.55 -14.39
CA LYS A 214 -5.10 -5.56 -15.55
C LYS A 214 -3.65 -5.90 -15.24
N THR A 215 -3.14 -5.50 -14.08
CA THR A 215 -1.71 -5.61 -13.79
C THR A 215 -1.43 -6.19 -12.41
N ASN A 216 -0.39 -7.02 -12.34
CA ASN A 216 0.18 -7.49 -11.09
C ASN A 216 1.48 -6.76 -10.73
N ASP A 217 1.88 -5.75 -11.52
CA ASP A 217 3.06 -4.94 -11.26
C ASP A 217 2.71 -3.81 -10.28
N GLY A 218 3.28 -3.87 -9.09
CA GLY A 218 3.04 -2.86 -8.07
C GLY A 218 3.54 -1.47 -8.48
N PHE A 219 4.53 -1.33 -9.37
CA PHE A 219 4.98 -0.02 -9.84
C PHE A 219 3.90 0.69 -10.66
N GLN A 220 3.31 -0.03 -11.62
CA GLN A 220 2.21 0.50 -12.43
C GLN A 220 0.99 0.84 -11.56
N ILE A 221 0.69 0.00 -10.57
CA ILE A 221 -0.41 0.25 -9.63
C ILE A 221 -0.17 1.55 -8.86
N SER A 222 1.04 1.79 -8.40
CA SER A 222 1.37 2.99 -7.64
C SER A 222 1.42 4.25 -8.49
N GLU A 223 1.83 4.15 -9.76
CA GLU A 223 1.73 5.27 -10.71
C GLU A 223 0.27 5.69 -10.89
N VAL A 224 -0.63 4.73 -11.10
CA VAL A 224 -2.07 5.01 -11.20
C VAL A 224 -2.66 5.52 -9.87
N ASP A 225 -2.24 4.99 -8.71
CA ASP A 225 -2.69 5.51 -7.39
C ASP A 225 -2.29 6.98 -7.22
N MET A 226 -1.10 7.37 -7.71
CA MET A 226 -0.65 8.75 -7.72
C MET A 226 -1.44 9.65 -8.69
N GLU A 227 -1.69 9.18 -9.91
CA GLU A 227 -2.51 9.91 -10.89
C GLU A 227 -3.92 10.19 -10.34
N ILE A 228 -4.50 9.20 -9.66
CA ILE A 228 -5.85 9.28 -9.08
C ILE A 228 -5.92 10.25 -7.91
N ARG A 229 -4.99 10.15 -6.95
CA ARG A 229 -4.95 11.05 -5.78
C ARG A 229 -4.52 12.48 -6.15
N GLY A 230 -3.86 12.63 -7.30
CA GLY A 230 -3.14 13.83 -7.67
C GLY A 230 -1.86 13.99 -6.85
N ALA A 231 -0.83 14.58 -7.46
CA ALA A 231 0.47 14.76 -6.80
C ALA A 231 0.34 15.48 -5.45
N GLY A 232 -0.60 16.42 -5.30
CA GLY A 232 -0.81 17.26 -4.12
C GLY A 232 -1.14 16.51 -2.82
N ASP A 233 -2.04 15.53 -2.80
CA ASP A 233 -2.43 14.88 -1.54
C ASP A 233 -1.32 14.01 -0.94
N PHE A 234 -0.40 13.48 -1.78
CA PHE A 234 0.76 12.73 -1.30
C PHE A 234 1.77 13.62 -0.55
N PHE A 235 1.80 14.93 -0.83
CA PHE A 235 2.63 15.89 -0.11
C PHE A 235 2.14 16.22 1.31
N GLY A 236 1.02 15.63 1.77
CA GLY A 236 0.42 16.00 3.05
C GLY A 236 -0.06 17.45 3.08
N THR A 237 -0.30 18.08 1.92
CA THR A 237 -0.67 19.49 1.79
C THR A 237 -2.15 19.76 2.13
N ARG A 238 -2.57 19.35 3.33
CA ARG A 238 -3.37 20.24 4.19
C ARG A 238 -2.54 20.86 5.32
N GLN A 239 -1.33 20.36 5.58
CA GLN A 239 -0.46 20.94 6.59
C GLN A 239 0.94 21.21 6.02
N SER A 240 1.28 22.51 6.02
CA SER A 240 2.62 23.11 5.89
C SER A 240 3.28 23.23 4.49
N GLY A 241 3.08 24.40 3.86
CA GLY A 241 4.20 25.28 3.48
C GLY A 241 4.95 25.06 2.16
N LEU A 242 4.76 23.95 1.44
CA LEU A 242 5.26 23.80 0.07
C LEU A 242 4.25 24.41 -0.91
N PRO A 243 4.65 25.41 -1.73
CA PRO A 243 3.74 25.96 -2.73
C PRO A 243 3.42 24.86 -3.75
N ALA A 244 2.15 24.64 -4.02
CA ALA A 244 1.74 23.86 -5.19
C ALA A 244 2.51 24.39 -6.40
N PHE A 245 3.27 23.52 -7.07
CA PHE A 245 4.03 23.90 -8.24
C PHE A 245 3.08 24.53 -9.25
N ARG A 246 3.39 25.75 -9.73
CA ARG A 246 2.51 26.50 -10.65
C ARG A 246 2.66 26.05 -12.10
N ILE A 247 3.78 25.43 -12.43
CA ILE A 247 4.18 25.05 -13.80
C ILE A 247 4.71 23.62 -13.80
N ALA A 248 5.56 23.27 -12.83
CA ALA A 248 6.18 21.95 -12.77
C ALA A 248 5.16 20.86 -12.39
N ASP A 249 5.23 19.75 -13.11
CA ASP A 249 4.47 18.53 -12.85
C ASP A 249 5.46 17.41 -12.52
N LEU A 250 5.42 16.95 -11.28
CA LEU A 250 6.36 15.95 -10.78
C LEU A 250 6.23 14.59 -11.47
N LEU A 251 5.07 14.28 -12.05
CA LEU A 251 4.87 13.04 -12.80
C LEU A 251 5.46 13.17 -14.21
N ASN A 252 5.21 14.28 -14.89
CA ASN A 252 5.61 14.49 -16.29
C ASN A 252 7.05 15.01 -16.45
N ASP A 253 7.55 15.78 -15.47
CA ASP A 253 8.87 16.42 -15.51
C ASP A 253 9.98 15.58 -14.88
N GLN A 254 9.77 14.26 -14.74
CA GLN A 254 10.74 13.35 -14.11
C GLN A 254 12.15 13.48 -14.72
N HIS A 255 12.25 13.60 -16.03
CA HIS A 255 13.52 13.73 -16.73
C HIS A 255 14.29 15.02 -16.37
N ILE A 256 13.57 16.10 -16.04
CA ILE A 256 14.16 17.37 -15.59
C ILE A 256 14.71 17.21 -14.17
N LEU A 257 13.92 16.57 -13.30
CA LEU A 257 14.32 16.30 -11.91
C LEU A 257 15.58 15.43 -11.83
N VAL A 258 15.68 14.40 -12.66
CA VAL A 258 16.89 13.55 -12.74
C VAL A 258 18.12 14.37 -13.11
N LYS A 259 18.03 15.20 -14.16
CA LYS A 259 19.14 16.05 -14.61
C LYS A 259 19.55 17.08 -13.57
N ALA A 260 18.57 17.71 -12.91
CA ALA A 260 18.83 18.66 -11.83
C ALA A 260 19.57 17.99 -10.67
N ARG A 261 19.20 16.75 -10.34
CA ARG A 261 19.87 15.95 -9.32
C ARG A 261 21.30 15.59 -9.71
N GLU A 262 21.50 15.07 -10.91
CA GLU A 262 22.85 14.74 -11.43
C GLU A 262 23.77 15.97 -11.42
N ALA A 263 23.26 17.13 -11.82
CA ALA A 263 24.02 18.39 -11.77
C ALA A 263 24.37 18.80 -10.33
N ALA A 264 23.43 18.64 -9.38
CA ALA A 264 23.67 18.95 -7.98
C ALA A 264 24.71 18.03 -7.33
N PHE A 265 24.62 16.71 -7.54
CA PHE A 265 25.62 15.77 -7.02
C PHE A 265 26.98 15.98 -7.68
N GLY A 266 27.02 16.19 -9.01
CA GLY A 266 28.27 16.49 -9.72
C GLY A 266 28.95 17.77 -9.23
N LEU A 267 28.15 18.77 -8.83
CA LEU A 267 28.66 19.99 -8.19
C LEU A 267 29.25 19.69 -6.81
N LEU A 268 28.53 18.95 -5.96
CA LEU A 268 28.96 18.62 -4.60
C LEU A 268 30.16 17.67 -4.55
N GLU A 269 30.36 16.84 -5.57
CA GLU A 269 31.58 16.02 -5.70
C GLU A 269 32.83 16.90 -5.94
N GLN A 270 32.67 18.03 -6.62
CA GLN A 270 33.76 18.94 -6.97
C GLN A 270 33.99 20.01 -5.89
N ASP A 271 32.91 20.56 -5.35
CA ASP A 271 32.91 21.62 -4.35
C ASP A 271 31.85 21.33 -3.25
N PRO A 272 32.15 20.42 -2.30
CA PRO A 272 31.19 19.95 -1.30
C PRO A 272 30.62 21.06 -0.41
N ASP A 273 31.41 22.11 -0.18
CA ASP A 273 31.08 23.22 0.72
C ASP A 273 30.64 24.49 -0.04
N LEU A 274 30.52 24.41 -1.37
CA LEU A 274 30.19 25.51 -2.28
C LEU A 274 31.09 26.75 -2.07
N ASN A 275 32.39 26.53 -1.87
CA ASN A 275 33.37 27.57 -1.56
C ASN A 275 34.01 28.21 -2.80
N ASP A 276 33.86 27.58 -3.98
CA ASP A 276 34.38 28.16 -5.22
C ASP A 276 33.62 29.44 -5.59
N GLY A 277 34.36 30.38 -6.19
CA GLY A 277 33.84 31.70 -6.53
C GLY A 277 32.58 31.66 -7.40
N ASP A 278 32.53 30.69 -8.32
CA ASP A 278 31.40 30.51 -9.24
C ASP A 278 30.14 29.96 -8.55
N ASN A 279 30.29 29.29 -7.40
CA ASN A 279 29.21 28.63 -6.66
C ASN A 279 28.64 29.47 -5.52
N ARG A 280 29.28 30.60 -5.22
CA ARG A 280 28.94 31.45 -4.07
C ARG A 280 27.51 31.99 -4.10
N ALA A 281 26.98 32.32 -5.29
CA ALA A 281 25.59 32.75 -5.45
C ALA A 281 24.59 31.62 -5.10
N MET A 282 24.95 30.37 -5.37
CA MET A 282 24.14 29.20 -5.03
C MET A 282 24.15 28.97 -3.51
N LYS A 283 25.33 29.09 -2.88
CA LYS A 283 25.49 29.02 -1.43
C LYS A 283 24.64 30.05 -0.70
N ASP A 284 24.74 31.32 -1.11
CA ASP A 284 23.98 32.42 -0.51
C ASP A 284 22.47 32.20 -0.63
N TYR A 285 22.00 31.70 -1.78
CA TYR A 285 20.59 31.35 -1.99
C TYR A 285 20.12 30.24 -1.04
N PHE A 286 20.90 29.16 -0.91
CA PHE A 286 20.54 28.03 -0.04
C PHE A 286 20.57 28.41 1.44
N GLU A 287 21.58 29.14 1.89
CA GLU A 287 21.67 29.63 3.28
C GLU A 287 20.47 30.52 3.63
N HIS A 288 20.07 31.41 2.71
CA HIS A 288 18.89 32.26 2.90
C HIS A 288 17.58 31.46 2.89
N PHE A 289 17.45 30.47 2.01
CA PHE A 289 16.26 29.63 1.92
C PHE A 289 16.05 28.78 3.19
N VAL A 290 17.11 28.16 3.71
CA VAL A 290 17.08 27.34 4.93
C VAL A 290 16.75 28.19 6.16
N GLN A 291 17.34 29.39 6.29
CA GLN A 291 17.03 30.31 7.39
C GLN A 291 15.57 30.78 7.38
N LYS A 292 15.00 31.06 6.20
CA LYS A 292 13.67 31.70 6.10
C LYS A 292 12.50 30.73 6.23
N LYS A 293 12.67 29.48 5.79
CA LYS A 293 11.58 28.49 5.83
C LYS A 293 11.63 27.54 7.03
N GLY A 294 12.71 27.53 7.81
CA GLY A 294 12.86 26.62 8.97
C GLY A 294 12.88 25.13 8.60
N VAL A 295 12.80 24.80 7.31
CA VAL A 295 12.85 23.44 6.81
C VAL A 295 14.31 23.07 6.64
N ARG A 296 14.88 22.38 7.63
CA ARG A 296 16.12 21.63 7.45
C ARG A 296 15.83 20.38 6.62
N LEU A 297 15.62 20.55 5.31
CA LEU A 297 15.60 19.43 4.37
C LEU A 297 16.95 18.67 4.40
N SER A 298 18.03 19.36 4.78
CA SER A 298 19.40 18.83 4.91
C SER A 298 19.66 17.99 6.18
N ARG A 299 18.60 17.52 6.88
CA ARG A 299 18.72 16.53 7.95
C ARG A 299 17.81 15.32 7.75
N ILE A 300 17.27 15.16 6.53
CA ILE A 300 16.44 14.01 6.16
C ILE A 300 17.25 12.93 5.42
N GLY A 301 18.54 13.19 5.15
CA GLY A 301 19.53 12.24 4.63
C GLY A 301 20.93 12.65 5.01
#